data_AF-A0A806THE5-F1
#
_entry.id   AF-A0A806THE5-F1
#
_cell.length_a   1.000
_cell.length_b   1.000
_cell.length_c   1.000
_cell.angle_alpha   90.00
_cell.angle_beta   90.00
_cell.angle_gamma   90.00
#
_symmetry.space_group_name_H-M   'P 1'
#
loop_
_entity.id
_entity.type
_entity.pdbx_description
1 polymer ?
#
loop_
_entity_poly.entity_id
_entity_poly.type
_entity_poly.pdbx_seq_one_letter_code
_entity_poly.pdbx_strand_id
1 'polypeptide(L)'
;MLKIRFALSSLLLVVSLVMGATFASAQSTLSPSVQKIEVTSIKMKTLKTFIDEQDINTFTNSIKKAERMKLLLDEESAGSIDCKMTITYGDGSSRHYFIWIMDDGRDVLIAQQKHPEDLHLKGYELNQKNSLHLTKLLKNIL
;
A
#
# COMPACT_ATOMS: atom_id res chain seq x y z
N MET A 1 -16.53 38.25 -23.93
CA MET A 1 -15.92 37.41 -24.99
C MET A 1 -14.60 38.04 -25.40
N LEU A 2 -13.46 37.43 -25.04
CA LEU A 2 -12.14 37.93 -25.42
C LEU A 2 -11.42 36.85 -26.22
N LYS A 3 -11.39 37.04 -27.54
CA LYS A 3 -10.58 36.27 -28.50
C LYS A 3 -9.29 37.05 -28.72
N ILE A 4 -8.13 36.45 -28.46
CA ILE A 4 -6.84 37.02 -28.90
C ILE A 4 -6.11 35.97 -29.74
N ARG A 5 -5.59 36.47 -30.86
CA ARG A 5 -5.15 35.78 -32.06
C ARG A 5 -3.67 35.39 -31.98
N PHE A 6 -3.34 34.36 -32.74
CA PHE A 6 -2.00 33.85 -33.03
C PHE A 6 -1.05 34.90 -33.62
N ALA A 7 0.24 34.79 -33.28
CA ALA A 7 1.34 35.28 -34.10
C ALA A 7 2.31 34.11 -34.36
N LEU A 8 2.39 33.69 -35.62
CA LEU A 8 3.49 32.88 -36.14
C LEU A 8 4.75 33.74 -36.14
N SER A 9 5.85 33.21 -35.60
CA SER A 9 7.19 33.63 -36.01
C SER A 9 7.98 32.38 -36.34
N SER A 10 8.16 32.14 -37.63
CA SER A 10 9.10 31.16 -38.16
C SER A 10 10.49 31.78 -38.19
N LEU A 11 11.49 31.11 -37.63
CA LEU A 11 12.87 31.26 -38.07
C LEU A 11 13.55 29.88 -38.12
N LEU A 12 14.24 29.63 -39.23
CA LEU A 12 14.80 28.35 -39.65
C LEU A 12 15.98 27.86 -38.78
N LEU A 13 15.90 26.57 -38.41
CA LEU A 13 16.81 25.47 -38.77
C LEU A 13 18.34 25.71 -38.69
N VAL A 14 18.99 25.08 -37.70
CA VAL A 14 20.35 24.54 -37.85
C VAL A 14 20.37 23.12 -37.31
N VAL A 15 20.65 22.18 -38.21
CA VAL A 15 20.91 20.77 -37.93
C VAL A 15 22.27 20.65 -37.24
N SER A 16 22.31 19.92 -36.14
CA SER A 16 23.53 19.22 -35.71
C SER A 16 23.12 17.83 -35.24
N LEU A 17 23.39 16.87 -36.12
CA LEU A 17 23.27 15.45 -35.90
C LEU A 17 24.33 15.06 -34.86
N VAL A 18 23.92 14.84 -33.61
CA VAL A 18 24.69 14.04 -32.67
C VAL A 18 23.91 12.76 -32.46
N MET A 19 24.41 11.67 -33.04
CA MET A 19 23.99 10.32 -32.69
C MET A 19 24.35 10.06 -31.23
N GLY A 20 23.44 10.41 -30.33
CA GLY A 20 23.39 9.89 -28.98
C GLY A 20 22.16 9.01 -28.90
N ALA A 21 22.35 7.69 -28.78
CA ALA A 21 21.26 6.77 -28.49
C ALA A 21 20.47 7.31 -27.29
N THR A 22 19.26 7.79 -27.54
CA THR A 22 18.33 8.12 -26.48
C THR A 22 17.86 6.77 -25.94
N PHE A 23 18.60 6.22 -24.99
CA PHE A 23 18.05 5.23 -24.08
C PHE A 23 16.98 5.97 -23.29
N ALA A 24 15.77 6.04 -23.84
CA ALA A 24 14.58 6.17 -23.05
C ALA A 24 14.57 4.92 -22.15
N SER A 25 15.17 5.03 -20.96
CA SER A 25 14.86 4.08 -19.91
C SER A 25 13.39 4.33 -19.57
N ALA A 26 12.52 3.55 -20.20
CA ALA A 26 11.25 3.21 -19.58
C ALA A 26 11.62 2.49 -18.29
N GLN A 27 11.90 3.25 -17.23
CA GLN A 27 12.02 2.75 -15.88
C GLN A 27 10.60 2.31 -15.51
N SER A 28 10.25 1.10 -15.96
CA SER A 28 9.17 0.32 -15.42
C SER A 28 9.44 0.27 -13.93
N THR A 29 8.78 1.13 -13.16
CA THR A 29 8.73 1.07 -11.71
C THR A 29 7.87 -0.14 -11.35
N LEU A 30 8.37 -1.34 -11.68
CA LEU A 30 7.88 -2.60 -11.16
C LEU A 30 8.00 -2.45 -9.65
N SER A 31 6.86 -2.25 -9.00
CA SER A 31 6.79 -2.36 -7.55
C SER A 31 7.39 -3.73 -7.22
N PRO A 32 8.39 -3.81 -6.34
CA PRO A 32 9.04 -5.09 -6.08
C PRO A 32 7.99 -6.11 -5.65
N SER A 33 8.11 -7.34 -6.14
CA SER A 33 7.13 -8.39 -5.83
C SER A 33 7.11 -8.65 -4.32
N VAL A 34 5.92 -8.91 -3.78
CA VAL A 34 5.80 -9.31 -2.36
C VAL A 34 6.27 -10.75 -2.24
N GLN A 35 7.23 -11.00 -1.34
CA GLN A 35 7.77 -12.35 -1.08
C GLN A 35 7.09 -13.04 0.09
N LYS A 36 6.81 -12.30 1.17
CA LYS A 36 6.14 -12.84 2.35
C LYS A 36 5.35 -11.76 3.07
N ILE A 37 4.32 -12.20 3.78
CA ILE A 37 3.56 -11.39 4.72
C ILE A 37 3.55 -12.09 6.07
N GLU A 38 3.95 -11.38 7.11
CA GLU A 38 3.96 -11.86 8.48
C GLU A 38 2.91 -11.09 9.28
N VAL A 39 2.00 -11.79 9.94
CA VAL A 39 0.94 -11.20 10.76
C VAL A 39 1.03 -11.75 12.18
N THR A 40 1.18 -10.84 13.14
CA THR A 40 1.22 -11.15 14.57
C THR A 40 -0.03 -10.62 15.24
N SER A 41 -0.80 -11.51 15.85
CA SER A 41 -1.93 -11.14 16.69
C SER A 41 -1.46 -10.56 18.02
N ILE A 42 -2.00 -9.41 18.42
CA ILE A 42 -1.70 -8.78 19.70
C ILE A 42 -2.28 -9.59 20.85
N LYS A 43 -3.53 -10.03 20.71
CA LYS A 43 -4.26 -10.79 21.73
C LYS A 43 -3.69 -12.18 21.94
N MET A 44 -3.54 -12.95 20.85
CA MET A 44 -3.11 -14.35 20.94
C MET A 44 -1.58 -14.50 21.01
N LYS A 45 -0.82 -13.44 20.66
CA LYS A 45 0.65 -13.47 20.55
C LYS A 45 1.16 -14.51 19.55
N THR A 46 0.32 -14.88 18.58
CA THR A 46 0.64 -15.86 17.53
C THR A 46 1.10 -15.15 16.26
N LEU A 47 2.19 -15.65 15.67
CA LEU A 47 2.69 -15.23 14.37
C LEU A 47 2.24 -16.22 13.30
N LYS A 48 1.74 -15.72 12.17
CA LYS A 48 1.51 -16.49 10.95
C LYS A 48 2.23 -15.86 9.77
N THR A 49 2.91 -16.70 9.01
CA THR A 49 3.61 -16.31 7.78
C THR A 49 2.84 -16.81 6.58
N PHE A 50 2.59 -15.91 5.63
CA PHE A 50 1.93 -16.16 4.36
C PHE A 50 2.96 -16.04 3.24
N ILE A 51 3.16 -17.15 2.52
CA ILE A 51 4.04 -17.25 1.34
C ILE A 51 3.28 -17.72 0.10
N ASP A 52 2.06 -18.19 0.28
CA ASP A 52 1.19 -18.61 -0.82
C ASP A 52 0.73 -17.39 -1.63
N GLU A 53 0.72 -17.53 -2.95
CA GLU A 53 0.41 -16.43 -3.86
C GLU A 53 -1.03 -15.94 -3.71
N GLN A 54 -1.99 -16.84 -3.50
CA GLN A 54 -3.40 -16.48 -3.33
C GLN A 54 -3.60 -15.71 -2.02
N ASP A 55 -2.93 -16.12 -0.96
CA ASP A 55 -2.95 -15.42 0.33
C ASP A 55 -2.33 -14.03 0.21
N ILE A 56 -1.12 -13.93 -0.36
CA ILE A 56 -0.44 -12.65 -0.62
C ILE A 56 -1.30 -11.72 -1.49
N ASN A 57 -1.93 -12.25 -2.54
CA ASN A 57 -2.83 -11.51 -3.41
C ASN A 57 -4.06 -11.02 -2.66
N THR A 58 -4.55 -11.76 -1.65
CA THR A 58 -5.68 -11.33 -0.82
C THR A 58 -5.32 -10.08 -0.02
N PHE A 59 -4.16 -10.05 0.66
CA PHE A 59 -3.69 -8.87 1.39
C PHE A 59 -3.47 -7.67 0.46
N THR A 60 -2.66 -7.87 -0.58
CA THR A 60 -2.21 -6.77 -1.46
C THR A 60 -3.35 -6.16 -2.26
N ASN A 61 -4.27 -6.97 -2.81
CA ASN A 61 -5.43 -6.46 -3.53
C ASN A 61 -6.44 -5.79 -2.60
N SER A 62 -6.57 -6.26 -1.36
CA SER A 62 -7.44 -5.62 -0.36
C SER A 62 -6.97 -4.19 -0.10
N ILE A 63 -5.68 -4.00 0.22
CA ILE A 63 -5.08 -2.67 0.42
C ILE A 63 -5.15 -1.81 -0.84
N LYS A 64 -4.91 -2.39 -2.03
CA LYS A 64 -4.95 -1.66 -3.30
C LYS A 64 -6.34 -1.10 -3.63
N LYS A 65 -7.40 -1.83 -3.29
CA LYS A 65 -8.81 -1.47 -3.55
C LYS A 65 -9.48 -0.73 -2.39
N ALA A 66 -8.76 -0.55 -1.28
CA ALA A 66 -9.26 0.11 -0.09
C ALA A 66 -9.51 1.59 -0.32
N GLU A 67 -10.46 2.15 0.42
CA GLU A 67 -10.59 3.59 0.57
C GLU A 67 -9.42 4.13 1.40
N ARG A 68 -8.83 5.24 0.96
CA ARG A 68 -7.65 5.81 1.60
C ARG A 68 -8.06 6.91 2.55
N MET A 69 -7.49 6.90 3.75
CA MET A 69 -7.74 7.91 4.76
C MET A 69 -6.48 8.27 5.54
N LYS A 70 -6.57 9.33 6.35
CA LYS A 70 -5.57 9.68 7.35
C LYS A 70 -6.07 9.20 8.70
N LEU A 71 -5.23 8.50 9.45
CA LEU A 71 -5.54 7.98 10.77
C LEU A 71 -4.60 8.61 11.79
N LEU A 72 -5.14 9.06 12.91
CA LEU A 72 -4.35 9.43 14.08
C LEU A 72 -4.22 8.19 14.97
N LEU A 73 -2.99 7.82 15.32
CA LEU A 73 -2.66 6.76 16.27
C LEU A 73 -2.49 7.39 17.66
N ASP A 74 -3.61 7.65 18.33
CA ASP A 74 -3.69 8.02 19.74
C ASP A 74 -3.74 6.79 20.66
N GLU A 75 -3.90 7.01 21.97
CA GLU A 75 -3.91 5.93 22.96
C GLU A 75 -5.06 4.93 22.75
N GLU A 76 -6.25 5.42 22.38
CA GLU A 76 -7.44 4.59 22.16
C GLU A 76 -7.28 3.70 20.91
N SER A 77 -6.86 4.30 19.80
CA SER A 77 -6.61 3.57 18.56
C SER A 77 -5.41 2.61 18.71
N ALA A 78 -4.37 2.98 19.45
CA ALA A 78 -3.25 2.08 19.73
C ALA A 78 -3.68 0.89 20.62
N GLY A 79 -4.54 1.13 21.60
CA GLY A 79 -5.06 0.10 22.51
C GLY A 79 -6.00 -0.92 21.84
N SER A 80 -6.52 -0.60 20.65
CA SER A 80 -7.47 -1.44 19.90
C SER A 80 -6.86 -2.17 18.70
N ILE A 81 -5.53 -2.14 18.52
CA ILE A 81 -4.86 -2.87 17.42
C ILE A 81 -5.03 -4.39 17.62
N ASP A 82 -5.62 -5.07 16.64
CA ASP A 82 -5.75 -6.53 16.63
C ASP A 82 -4.48 -7.22 16.17
N CYS A 83 -3.85 -6.71 15.11
CA CYS A 83 -2.66 -7.31 14.52
C CYS A 83 -1.59 -6.30 14.09
N LYS A 84 -0.33 -6.74 14.15
CA LYS A 84 0.80 -6.14 13.47
C LYS A 84 1.13 -6.95 12.23
N MET A 85 1.35 -6.28 11.10
CA MET A 85 1.66 -6.93 9.83
C MET A 85 2.95 -6.35 9.22
N THR A 86 3.81 -7.24 8.73
CA THR A 86 5.02 -6.88 7.98
C THR A 86 4.93 -7.50 6.59
N ILE A 87 5.08 -6.69 5.55
CA ILE A 87 5.18 -7.12 4.16
C ILE A 87 6.64 -7.00 3.74
N THR A 88 7.28 -8.11 3.37
CA THR A 88 8.65 -8.13 2.83
C THR A 88 8.63 -8.30 1.32
N TYR A 89 9.42 -7.47 0.65
CA TYR A 89 9.49 -7.37 -0.79
C TYR A 89 10.75 -8.05 -1.35
N GLY A 90 10.75 -8.31 -2.66
CA GLY A 90 11.83 -9.01 -3.33
C GLY A 90 13.19 -8.30 -3.33
N ASP A 91 13.19 -6.99 -3.10
CA ASP A 91 14.39 -6.17 -2.92
C ASP A 91 14.92 -6.19 -1.47
N GLY A 92 14.32 -6.99 -0.59
CA GLY A 92 14.64 -7.07 0.84
C GLY A 92 14.03 -5.95 1.68
N SER A 93 13.36 -4.96 1.06
CA SER A 93 12.66 -3.93 1.81
C SER A 93 11.46 -4.49 2.55
N SER A 94 11.04 -3.83 3.63
CA SER A 94 9.86 -4.21 4.40
C SER A 94 8.98 -3.00 4.70
N ARG A 95 7.69 -3.23 4.85
CA ARG A 95 6.71 -2.23 5.30
C ARG A 95 5.89 -2.78 6.45
N HIS A 96 5.65 -1.94 7.43
CA HIS A 96 4.94 -2.29 8.65
C HIS A 96 3.55 -1.66 8.67
N TYR A 97 2.60 -2.41 9.20
CA TYR A 97 1.20 -2.07 9.23
C TYR A 97 0.55 -2.49 10.55
N PHE A 98 -0.48 -1.75 10.93
CA PHE A 98 -1.44 -2.13 11.96
C PHE A 98 -2.76 -2.53 11.31
N ILE A 99 -3.48 -3.43 11.94
CA ILE A 99 -4.80 -3.91 11.50
C ILE A 99 -5.76 -3.81 12.68
N TRP A 100 -6.91 -3.20 12.43
CA TRP A 100 -8.09 -3.20 13.30
C TRP A 100 -9.21 -3.97 12.62
N ILE A 101 -9.89 -4.82 13.38
CA ILE A 101 -10.96 -5.70 12.94
C ILE A 101 -12.19 -5.39 13.79
N MET A 102 -13.18 -4.79 13.16
CA MET A 102 -14.41 -4.30 13.78
C MET A 102 -15.60 -5.10 13.27
N ASP A 103 -16.73 -5.00 13.99
CA ASP A 103 -18.02 -5.57 13.59
C ASP A 103 -17.93 -7.05 13.18
N ASP A 104 -17.30 -7.87 14.04
CA ASP A 104 -17.05 -9.30 13.83
C ASP A 104 -16.28 -9.61 12.52
N GLY A 105 -15.43 -8.67 12.10
CA GLY A 105 -14.61 -8.75 10.90
C GLY A 105 -15.31 -8.39 9.60
N ARG A 106 -16.48 -7.73 9.69
CA ARG A 106 -17.13 -7.08 8.54
C ARG A 106 -16.41 -5.82 8.12
N ASP A 107 -15.77 -5.13 9.05
CA ASP A 107 -15.02 -3.90 8.80
C ASP A 107 -13.57 -4.06 9.24
N VAL A 108 -12.65 -3.72 8.34
CA VAL A 108 -11.21 -3.85 8.59
C VAL A 108 -10.51 -2.59 8.14
N LEU A 109 -9.71 -2.04 9.04
CA LEU A 109 -8.85 -0.89 8.80
C LEU A 109 -7.40 -1.34 8.87
N ILE A 110 -6.61 -0.94 7.87
CA ILE A 110 -5.17 -1.19 7.83
C ILE A 110 -4.46 0.15 7.80
N ALA A 111 -3.47 0.39 8.64
CA ALA A 111 -2.67 1.62 8.59
C ALA A 111 -1.20 1.30 8.43
N GLN A 112 -0.52 2.02 7.52
CA GLN A 112 0.92 1.89 7.33
C GLN A 112 1.67 2.79 8.32
N GLN A 113 2.63 2.20 9.02
CA GLN A 113 3.60 2.92 9.85
C GLN A 113 4.98 2.85 9.17
N LYS A 114 5.60 4.02 8.93
CA LYS A 114 6.95 4.07 8.36
C LYS A 114 8.00 4.10 9.46
N HIS A 115 7.74 4.88 10.51
CA HIS A 115 8.59 5.04 11.67
C HIS A 115 7.79 4.80 12.96
N PRO A 116 8.39 4.21 14.01
CA PRO A 116 7.69 3.93 15.28
C PRO A 116 7.03 5.15 15.93
N GLU A 117 7.58 6.33 15.74
CA GLU A 117 7.10 7.62 16.25
C GLU A 117 5.98 8.26 15.41
N ASP A 118 5.64 7.69 14.26
CA ASP A 118 4.57 8.21 13.39
C ASP A 118 3.21 8.07 14.10
N LEU A 119 2.58 9.20 14.44
CA LEU A 119 1.21 9.25 14.94
C LEU A 119 0.19 9.48 13.82
N HIS A 120 0.59 10.10 12.70
CA HIS A 120 -0.30 10.34 11.56
C HIS A 120 -0.06 9.29 10.48
N LEU A 121 -0.88 8.26 10.50
CA LEU A 121 -0.74 7.10 9.63
C LEU A 121 -1.56 7.23 8.35
N LYS A 122 -1.08 6.55 7.31
CA LYS A 122 -1.85 6.35 6.09
C LYS A 122 -2.74 5.11 6.27
N GLY A 123 -4.04 5.34 6.40
CA GLY A 123 -5.07 4.32 6.58
C GLY A 123 -5.68 3.83 5.26
N TYR A 124 -6.17 2.60 5.29
CA TYR A 124 -6.79 1.87 4.20
C TYR A 124 -8.01 1.13 4.77
N GLU A 125 -9.20 1.67 4.55
CA GLU A 125 -10.45 1.05 4.95
C GLU A 125 -10.89 0.06 3.87
N LEU A 126 -11.01 -1.21 4.25
CA LEU A 126 -11.39 -2.26 3.32
C LEU A 126 -12.90 -2.24 3.10
N ASN A 127 -13.33 -2.50 1.85
CA ASN A 127 -14.73 -2.82 1.62
C ASN A 127 -15.09 -4.16 2.29
N GLN A 128 -16.37 -4.34 2.62
CA GLN A 128 -16.88 -5.50 3.33
C GLN A 128 -16.44 -6.86 2.76
N LYS A 129 -16.42 -7.00 1.42
CA LYS A 129 -15.97 -8.25 0.77
C LYS A 129 -14.50 -8.55 1.09
N ASN A 130 -13.64 -7.55 0.97
CA ASN A 130 -12.23 -7.67 1.26
C ASN A 130 -11.98 -7.85 2.76
N SER A 131 -12.73 -7.16 3.61
CA SER A 131 -12.71 -7.34 5.08
C SER A 131 -12.99 -8.79 5.45
N LEU A 132 -14.10 -9.36 4.98
CA LEU A 132 -14.47 -10.76 5.27
C LEU A 132 -13.44 -11.76 4.76
N HIS A 133 -12.90 -11.55 3.56
CA HIS A 133 -11.85 -12.41 3.00
C HIS A 133 -10.58 -12.37 3.86
N LEU A 134 -10.14 -11.18 4.26
CA LEU A 134 -8.96 -11.00 5.08
C LEU A 134 -9.16 -11.59 6.49
N THR A 135 -10.29 -11.31 7.14
CA THR A 135 -10.61 -11.87 8.46
C THR A 135 -10.65 -13.40 8.42
N LYS A 136 -11.26 -13.99 7.38
CA LYS A 136 -11.28 -15.45 7.21
C LYS A 136 -9.88 -16.06 7.10
N LEU A 137 -8.94 -15.35 6.47
CA LEU A 137 -7.55 -15.78 6.34
C LEU A 137 -6.79 -15.72 7.67
N LEU A 138 -7.18 -14.78 8.54
CA LEU A 138 -6.62 -14.54 9.86
C LEU A 138 -7.30 -15.33 10.98
N LYS A 139 -8.45 -15.98 10.75
CA LYS A 139 -9.28 -16.64 11.78
C LYS A 139 -8.54 -17.61 12.73
N ASN A 140 -7.41 -18.16 12.32
CA ASN A 140 -6.63 -19.11 13.12
C ASN A 140 -5.62 -18.42 14.06
N ILE A 141 -5.51 -17.08 14.00
CA ILE A 141 -4.62 -16.27 14.83
C ILE A 141 -5.36 -15.12 15.54
N LEU A 142 -6.67 -14.96 15.34
CA LEU A 142 -7.50 -13.93 15.99
C LEU A 142 -8.21 -14.48 17.23
#